data_AF-A0A5C7JLN8-F1
#
_entry.id   AF-A0A5C7JLN8-F1
#
_cell.length_a   1.000
_cell.length_b   1.000
_cell.length_c   1.000
_cell.angle_alpha   90.00
_cell.angle_beta   90.00
_cell.angle_gamma   90.00
#
_symmetry.space_group_name_H-M   'P 1'
#
loop_
_entity.id
_entity.type
_entity.pdbx_description
1 polymer ?
#
loop_
_entity_poly.entity_id
_entity_poly.type
_entity_poly.pdbx_seq_one_letter_code
_entity_poly.pdbx_strand_id
1 'polypeptide(L)'
;MDELRKRLNWLYLQYKNLSCKIKCTLGISSTGDPDLVLNQQGDWVSGGGSSDLKLYKENYDAGTFLPNTVTGDNAYAIGTNNDLSEQFNVGLGHYNTVSGQYAGAYGNSNNVSGIQSYSYGNSNKIPGDASVAYGNTCLVEGAQCYAFGLELEIAPTSSYSFVGGHECYTNSEESYTLGKGLKTYGNRETNIGFYNTEYTPTSTDTDRLFNIGMGIDDANRADALTIYKTGYIKPVIPIYISEVLANADPSLLSGCLYGLQGDRVIYRKP
;
A
#
# COMPACT_ATOMS: atom_id res chain seq x y z
N MET A 1 -47.06 -22.88 -55.73
CA MET A 1 -46.67 -21.68 -54.96
C MET A 1 -46.79 -21.92 -53.45
N ASP A 2 -47.92 -22.40 -52.95
CA ASP A 2 -48.11 -22.61 -51.50
C ASP A 2 -47.24 -23.72 -50.88
N GLU A 3 -46.99 -24.81 -51.61
CA GLU A 3 -46.18 -25.90 -51.09
C GLU A 3 -44.69 -25.50 -50.95
N LEU A 4 -44.20 -24.68 -51.89
CA LEU A 4 -42.85 -24.11 -51.87
C LEU A 4 -42.67 -23.14 -50.70
N ARG A 5 -43.68 -22.30 -50.42
CA ARG A 5 -43.70 -21.39 -49.25
C ARG A 5 -43.71 -22.17 -47.94
N LYS A 6 -44.48 -23.26 -47.85
CA LYS A 6 -44.51 -24.14 -46.67
C LYS A 6 -43.16 -24.80 -46.41
N ARG A 7 -42.50 -25.31 -47.46
CA ARG A 7 -41.15 -25.91 -47.35
C ARG A 7 -40.09 -24.88 -46.96
N LEU A 8 -40.16 -23.67 -47.50
CA LEU A 8 -39.24 -22.57 -47.14
C LEU A 8 -39.40 -22.15 -45.67
N ASN A 9 -40.63 -22.01 -45.18
CA ASN A 9 -40.90 -21.72 -43.78
C ASN A 9 -40.43 -22.84 -42.84
N TRP A 10 -40.62 -24.11 -43.24
CA TRP A 10 -40.12 -25.23 -42.49
C TRP A 10 -38.59 -25.22 -42.39
N LEU A 11 -37.89 -24.97 -43.50
CA LEU A 11 -36.42 -24.85 -43.51
C LEU A 11 -35.93 -23.70 -42.61
N TYR A 12 -36.63 -22.56 -42.65
CA TYR A 12 -36.30 -21.39 -41.84
C TYR A 12 -36.46 -21.64 -40.33
N LEU A 13 -37.50 -22.39 -39.94
CA LEU A 13 -37.71 -22.81 -38.56
C LEU A 13 -36.64 -23.80 -38.09
N GLN A 14 -36.24 -24.75 -38.95
CA GLN A 14 -35.13 -25.67 -38.64
C GLN A 14 -33.81 -24.90 -38.45
N TYR A 15 -33.52 -23.93 -39.31
CA TYR A 15 -32.34 -23.07 -39.19
C TYR A 15 -32.33 -22.25 -37.89
N LYS A 16 -33.46 -21.61 -37.53
CA LYS A 16 -33.57 -20.87 -36.26
C LYS A 16 -33.39 -21.78 -35.04
N ASN A 17 -33.99 -22.96 -35.05
CA ASN A 17 -33.84 -23.93 -33.95
C ASN A 17 -32.41 -24.45 -33.84
N LEU A 18 -31.73 -24.69 -34.95
CA LEU A 18 -30.34 -25.12 -34.97
C LEU A 18 -29.42 -24.01 -34.46
N SER A 19 -29.61 -22.76 -34.90
CA SER A 19 -28.87 -21.61 -34.42
C SER A 19 -29.08 -21.36 -32.92
N CYS A 20 -30.32 -21.47 -32.45
CA CYS A 20 -30.65 -21.33 -31.03
C CYS A 20 -30.00 -22.44 -30.18
N LYS A 21 -30.06 -23.70 -30.66
CA LYS A 21 -29.39 -24.83 -30.00
C LYS A 21 -27.88 -24.66 -29.95
N ILE A 22 -27.23 -24.28 -31.06
CA ILE A 22 -25.79 -24.02 -31.10
C ILE A 22 -25.42 -22.91 -30.13
N LYS A 23 -26.18 -21.81 -30.10
CA LYS A 23 -25.97 -20.70 -29.15
C LYS A 23 -26.14 -21.14 -27.69
N CYS A 24 -27.18 -21.90 -27.36
CA CYS A 24 -27.40 -22.43 -26.02
C CYS A 24 -26.33 -23.45 -25.60
N THR A 25 -25.90 -24.34 -26.51
CA THR A 25 -24.82 -25.30 -26.27
C THR A 25 -23.47 -24.60 -26.11
N LEU A 26 -23.28 -23.47 -26.78
CA LEU A 26 -22.13 -22.58 -26.63
C LEU A 26 -22.34 -21.50 -25.55
N GLY A 27 -23.42 -21.53 -24.75
CA GLY A 27 -23.66 -20.50 -23.71
C GLY A 27 -23.77 -19.04 -24.20
N ILE A 28 -23.84 -18.79 -25.51
CA ILE A 28 -23.95 -17.45 -26.11
C ILE A 28 -25.41 -17.01 -25.98
N SER A 29 -25.68 -16.00 -25.14
CA SER A 29 -27.01 -15.42 -25.02
C SER A 29 -27.49 -14.87 -26.37
N SER A 30 -28.80 -14.71 -26.56
CA SER A 30 -29.36 -14.17 -27.81
C SER A 30 -28.91 -12.73 -28.13
N THR A 31 -28.26 -12.04 -27.19
CA THR A 31 -27.64 -10.73 -27.36
C THR A 31 -26.13 -10.78 -27.58
N GLY A 32 -25.49 -11.96 -27.48
CA GLY A 32 -24.11 -12.27 -27.89
C GLY A 32 -23.05 -11.36 -27.29
N ASP A 33 -22.32 -11.84 -26.29
CA ASP A 33 -21.07 -11.21 -25.87
C ASP A 33 -19.99 -11.56 -26.92
N PRO A 34 -19.48 -10.60 -27.73
CA PRO A 34 -18.57 -10.88 -28.84
C PRO A 34 -17.17 -11.33 -28.39
N ASP A 35 -16.89 -11.27 -27.09
CA ASP A 35 -15.53 -11.39 -26.54
C ASP A 35 -15.26 -12.76 -25.89
N LEU A 36 -16.13 -13.76 -26.08
CA LEU A 36 -15.90 -15.13 -25.57
C LEU A 36 -14.96 -15.95 -26.48
N VAL A 37 -13.77 -16.28 -25.97
CA VAL A 37 -12.78 -17.15 -26.62
C VAL A 37 -12.62 -18.45 -25.82
N LEU A 38 -12.46 -19.61 -26.48
CA LEU A 38 -12.16 -20.87 -25.79
C LEU A 38 -10.63 -21.03 -25.62
N ASN A 39 -10.16 -21.51 -24.46
CA ASN A 39 -8.75 -21.92 -24.32
C ASN A 39 -8.47 -23.23 -25.10
N GLN A 40 -7.21 -23.68 -25.16
CA GLN A 40 -6.82 -24.92 -25.87
C GLN A 40 -7.45 -26.20 -25.29
N GLN A 41 -8.08 -26.10 -24.11
CA GLN A 41 -8.76 -27.17 -23.40
C GLN A 41 -10.29 -27.13 -23.58
N GLY A 42 -10.83 -26.09 -24.21
CA GLY A 42 -12.27 -25.92 -24.45
C GLY A 42 -13.03 -25.16 -23.35
N ASP A 43 -12.32 -24.46 -22.45
CA ASP A 43 -12.92 -23.65 -21.40
C ASP A 43 -13.16 -22.21 -21.88
N TRP A 44 -14.23 -21.58 -21.40
CA TRP A 44 -14.58 -20.20 -21.70
C TRP A 44 -13.59 -19.20 -21.08
N VAL A 45 -13.03 -18.32 -21.91
CA VAL A 45 -12.14 -17.20 -21.55
C VAL A 45 -12.67 -15.94 -22.22
N SER A 46 -13.14 -14.95 -21.46
CA SER A 46 -13.51 -13.66 -22.04
C SER A 46 -12.24 -12.86 -22.38
N GLY A 47 -12.08 -12.51 -23.65
CA GLY A 47 -11.03 -11.66 -24.20
C GLY A 47 -11.63 -10.44 -24.88
N GLY A 48 -11.64 -9.31 -24.18
CA GLY A 48 -11.99 -7.98 -24.70
C GLY A 48 -12.66 -7.12 -23.64
N GLY A 49 -12.10 -5.93 -23.37
CA GLY A 49 -12.68 -4.87 -22.52
C GLY A 49 -13.23 -5.29 -21.16
N SER A 50 -12.41 -5.23 -20.10
CA SER A 50 -12.78 -5.65 -18.72
C SER A 50 -12.91 -7.18 -18.58
N SER A 51 -11.79 -7.90 -18.76
CA SER A 51 -11.78 -9.35 -18.67
C SER A 51 -11.69 -9.84 -17.22
N ASP A 52 -12.79 -10.36 -16.70
CA ASP A 52 -12.81 -11.29 -15.56
C ASP A 52 -12.19 -12.63 -16.02
N LEU A 53 -10.87 -12.78 -15.87
CA LEU A 53 -10.19 -14.03 -16.18
C LEU A 53 -10.48 -15.05 -15.08
N LYS A 54 -11.51 -15.86 -15.31
CA LYS A 54 -11.99 -16.91 -14.40
C LYS A 54 -11.04 -18.11 -14.38
N LEU A 55 -10.07 -18.11 -13.46
CA LEU A 55 -9.22 -19.27 -13.17
C LEU A 55 -9.70 -19.96 -11.87
N TYR A 56 -10.72 -20.82 -11.95
CA TYR A 56 -11.11 -21.67 -10.81
C TYR A 56 -11.41 -23.11 -11.22
N LYS A 57 -11.15 -24.05 -10.31
CA LYS A 57 -11.48 -25.47 -10.46
C LYS A 57 -12.99 -25.66 -10.27
N GLU A 58 -13.65 -26.38 -11.17
CA GLU A 58 -15.11 -26.64 -11.24
C GLU A 58 -15.76 -27.32 -9.99
N ASN A 59 -15.08 -27.41 -8.85
CA ASN A 59 -15.61 -28.04 -7.63
C ASN A 59 -16.34 -27.07 -6.69
N TYR A 60 -16.79 -25.92 -7.16
CA TYR A 60 -17.52 -24.94 -6.35
C TYR A 60 -19.01 -25.04 -6.63
N ASP A 61 -19.80 -25.50 -5.64
CA ASP A 61 -21.25 -25.57 -5.72
C ASP A 61 -21.82 -24.22 -6.20
N ALA A 62 -22.75 -24.29 -7.16
CA ALA A 62 -23.34 -23.16 -7.90
C ALA A 62 -24.03 -22.07 -7.05
N GLY A 63 -23.95 -22.12 -5.72
CA GLY A 63 -24.52 -21.15 -4.77
C GLY A 63 -23.51 -20.34 -3.94
N THR A 64 -22.20 -20.56 -4.10
CA THR A 64 -21.17 -19.84 -3.28
C THR A 64 -20.20 -19.00 -4.10
N PHE A 65 -20.33 -18.99 -5.43
CA PHE A 65 -19.45 -18.22 -6.31
C PHE A 65 -19.62 -16.72 -6.07
N LEU A 66 -18.54 -16.06 -5.69
CA LEU A 66 -18.45 -14.61 -5.60
C LEU A 66 -17.66 -14.08 -6.81
N PRO A 67 -18.34 -13.62 -7.87
CA PRO A 67 -17.69 -13.13 -9.08
C PRO A 67 -16.86 -11.88 -8.79
N ASN A 68 -15.90 -11.58 -9.67
CA ASN A 68 -15.33 -10.24 -9.70
C ASN A 68 -16.33 -9.26 -10.33
N THR A 69 -16.29 -8.00 -9.90
CA THR A 69 -17.00 -6.86 -10.49
C THR A 69 -15.97 -5.95 -11.12
N VAL A 70 -15.94 -5.86 -12.44
CA VAL A 70 -14.96 -5.04 -13.18
C VAL A 70 -15.72 -4.09 -14.09
N THR A 71 -15.82 -2.82 -13.69
CA THR A 71 -16.51 -1.77 -14.46
C THR A 71 -15.57 -0.77 -15.10
N GLY A 72 -14.31 -0.70 -14.66
CA GLY A 72 -13.32 0.22 -15.21
C GLY A 72 -12.77 -0.23 -16.57
N ASP A 73 -12.56 0.72 -17.49
CA ASP A 73 -12.01 0.41 -18.82
C ASP A 73 -10.59 -0.16 -18.71
N ASN A 74 -10.30 -1.24 -19.44
CA ASN A 74 -8.99 -1.92 -19.43
C ASN A 74 -8.55 -2.40 -18.03
N ALA A 75 -9.49 -2.60 -17.11
CA ALA A 75 -9.21 -3.21 -15.81
C ALA A 75 -9.18 -4.75 -15.91
N TYR A 76 -8.39 -5.38 -15.05
CA TYR A 76 -8.18 -6.83 -15.03
C TYR A 76 -8.30 -7.38 -13.62
N ALA A 77 -9.20 -8.35 -13.44
CA ALA A 77 -9.33 -9.07 -12.17
C ALA A 77 -9.07 -10.58 -12.33
N ILE A 78 -8.37 -11.17 -11.36
CA ILE A 78 -8.15 -12.61 -11.25
C ILE A 78 -8.43 -13.04 -9.82
N GLY A 79 -9.19 -14.13 -9.65
CA GLY A 79 -9.58 -14.66 -8.34
C GLY A 79 -11.07 -14.43 -8.09
N THR A 80 -11.48 -14.10 -6.86
CA THR A 80 -12.90 -14.00 -6.50
C THR A 80 -13.25 -12.74 -5.73
N ASN A 81 -14.43 -12.19 -5.98
CA ASN A 81 -14.99 -11.04 -5.26
C ASN A 81 -14.09 -9.79 -5.26
N ASN A 82 -13.33 -9.56 -6.33
CA ASN A 82 -12.61 -8.30 -6.50
C ASN A 82 -13.53 -7.27 -7.17
N ASP A 83 -13.50 -6.02 -6.73
CA ASP A 83 -14.30 -4.90 -7.24
C ASP A 83 -13.38 -3.81 -7.79
N LEU A 84 -13.37 -3.62 -9.11
CA LEU A 84 -12.47 -2.72 -9.84
C LEU A 84 -13.30 -1.71 -10.62
N SER A 85 -13.33 -0.45 -10.17
CA SER A 85 -14.26 0.54 -10.69
C SER A 85 -13.67 1.54 -11.69
N GLU A 86 -12.35 1.69 -11.74
CA GLU A 86 -11.66 2.72 -12.54
C GLU A 86 -10.73 2.14 -13.62
N GLN A 87 -10.32 3.01 -14.55
CA GLN A 87 -9.53 2.63 -15.70
C GLN A 87 -8.17 2.05 -15.31
N PHE A 88 -7.75 1.01 -16.04
CA PHE A 88 -6.46 0.33 -15.90
C PHE A 88 -6.19 -0.30 -14.52
N ASN A 89 -7.26 -0.62 -13.78
CA ASN A 89 -7.11 -1.26 -12.47
C ASN A 89 -6.67 -2.73 -12.59
N VAL A 90 -5.90 -3.20 -11.61
CA VAL A 90 -5.50 -4.61 -11.52
C VAL A 90 -5.84 -5.17 -10.15
N GLY A 91 -6.59 -6.26 -10.09
CA GLY A 91 -7.01 -6.89 -8.84
C GLY A 91 -6.77 -8.38 -8.86
N LEU A 92 -5.75 -8.86 -8.15
CA LEU A 92 -5.40 -10.28 -8.09
C LEU A 92 -5.64 -10.84 -6.68
N GLY A 93 -6.42 -11.91 -6.56
CA GLY A 93 -6.70 -12.61 -5.31
C GLY A 93 -8.16 -12.54 -4.89
N HIS A 94 -8.43 -12.20 -3.63
CA HIS A 94 -9.77 -12.29 -3.05
C HIS A 94 -10.21 -10.99 -2.37
N TYR A 95 -11.46 -10.56 -2.56
CA TYR A 95 -12.05 -9.44 -1.82
C TYR A 95 -11.34 -8.08 -1.96
N ASN A 96 -10.56 -7.85 -3.02
CA ASN A 96 -9.91 -6.55 -3.19
C ASN A 96 -10.88 -5.53 -3.80
N THR A 97 -10.85 -4.29 -3.32
CA THR A 97 -11.53 -3.14 -3.92
C THR A 97 -10.48 -2.17 -4.46
N VAL A 98 -10.54 -1.85 -5.75
CA VAL A 98 -9.62 -0.92 -6.42
C VAL A 98 -10.42 0.13 -7.15
N SER A 99 -10.37 1.36 -6.65
CA SER A 99 -11.17 2.50 -7.13
C SER A 99 -10.37 3.76 -7.45
N GLY A 100 -9.04 3.72 -7.32
CA GLY A 100 -8.16 4.74 -7.89
C GLY A 100 -7.82 4.43 -9.35
N GLN A 101 -7.66 5.42 -10.21
CA GLN A 101 -7.25 5.19 -11.61
C GLN A 101 -5.79 4.69 -11.67
N TYR A 102 -5.48 3.75 -12.56
CA TYR A 102 -4.15 3.13 -12.69
C TYR A 102 -3.66 2.45 -11.40
N ALA A 103 -4.57 1.97 -10.55
CA ALA A 103 -4.23 1.39 -9.26
C ALA A 103 -4.26 -0.15 -9.31
N GLY A 104 -3.70 -0.80 -8.29
CA GLY A 104 -3.75 -2.24 -8.20
C GLY A 104 -3.74 -2.82 -6.79
N ALA A 105 -4.31 -4.00 -6.64
CA ALA A 105 -4.32 -4.76 -5.40
C ALA A 105 -3.99 -6.22 -5.66
N TYR A 106 -3.08 -6.76 -4.86
CA TYR A 106 -2.58 -8.13 -4.97
C TYR A 106 -2.67 -8.81 -3.61
N GLY A 107 -3.55 -9.79 -3.44
CA GLY A 107 -3.73 -10.55 -2.21
C GLY A 107 -5.19 -10.56 -1.73
N ASN A 108 -5.43 -10.30 -0.45
CA ASN A 108 -6.74 -10.46 0.17
C ASN A 108 -7.26 -9.18 0.82
N SER A 109 -8.51 -8.79 0.55
CA SER A 109 -9.22 -7.73 1.27
C SER A 109 -8.54 -6.35 1.26
N ASN A 110 -7.78 -6.03 0.21
CA ASN A 110 -7.17 -4.71 0.10
C ASN A 110 -8.17 -3.68 -0.44
N ASN A 111 -8.09 -2.44 0.03
CA ASN A 111 -8.86 -1.30 -0.46
C ASN A 111 -7.91 -0.21 -0.97
N VAL A 112 -7.83 -0.03 -2.28
CA VAL A 112 -6.92 0.92 -2.93
C VAL A 112 -7.72 1.95 -3.69
N SER A 113 -7.88 3.14 -3.10
CA SER A 113 -8.64 4.25 -3.69
C SER A 113 -7.77 5.40 -4.17
N GLY A 114 -6.47 5.42 -3.82
CA GLY A 114 -5.50 6.38 -4.34
C GLY A 114 -5.18 6.15 -5.82
N ILE A 115 -5.07 7.22 -6.59
CA ILE A 115 -4.65 7.18 -8.00
C ILE A 115 -3.22 6.63 -8.07
N GLN A 116 -2.89 5.82 -9.08
CA GLN A 116 -1.55 5.25 -9.28
C GLN A 116 -0.99 4.49 -8.07
N SER A 117 -1.87 3.93 -7.23
CA SER A 117 -1.48 3.31 -5.96
C SER A 117 -1.57 1.80 -6.00
N TYR A 118 -0.75 1.12 -5.18
CA TYR A 118 -0.61 -0.33 -5.26
C TYR A 118 -0.53 -0.99 -3.89
N SER A 119 -1.34 -2.02 -3.67
CA SER A 119 -1.27 -2.87 -2.47
C SER A 119 -0.80 -4.27 -2.80
N TYR A 120 0.09 -4.81 -1.96
CA TYR A 120 0.52 -6.20 -1.96
C TYR A 120 0.37 -6.79 -0.55
N GLY A 121 -0.46 -7.82 -0.38
CA GLY A 121 -0.67 -8.51 0.90
C GLY A 121 -2.13 -8.51 1.34
N ASN A 122 -2.40 -8.28 2.63
CA ASN A 122 -3.73 -8.48 3.19
C ASN A 122 -4.27 -7.27 3.96
N SER A 123 -5.54 -6.91 3.72
CA SER A 123 -6.25 -5.90 4.51
C SER A 123 -5.60 -4.51 4.55
N ASN A 124 -4.86 -4.13 3.50
CA ASN A 124 -4.31 -2.77 3.42
C ASN A 124 -5.37 -1.79 2.89
N LYS A 125 -5.34 -0.54 3.36
CA LYS A 125 -6.17 0.56 2.91
C LYS A 125 -5.28 1.72 2.44
N ILE A 126 -5.33 2.06 1.15
CA ILE A 126 -4.44 3.04 0.51
C ILE A 126 -5.27 4.13 -0.19
N PRO A 127 -5.75 5.15 0.53
CA PRO A 127 -6.40 6.31 -0.08
C PRO A 127 -5.42 7.39 -0.55
N GLY A 128 -4.17 7.38 -0.10
CA GLY A 128 -3.15 8.33 -0.57
C GLY A 128 -2.71 8.04 -2.00
N ASP A 129 -2.66 9.08 -2.84
CA ASP A 129 -2.25 8.96 -4.25
C ASP A 129 -0.79 8.54 -4.39
N ALA A 130 -0.46 7.89 -5.51
CA ALA A 130 0.86 7.41 -5.89
C ALA A 130 1.60 6.66 -4.76
N SER A 131 0.85 5.92 -3.95
CA SER A 131 1.37 5.27 -2.75
C SER A 131 1.39 3.75 -2.88
N VAL A 132 2.28 3.11 -2.13
CA VAL A 132 2.45 1.66 -2.15
C VAL A 132 2.43 1.10 -0.74
N ALA A 133 1.66 0.04 -0.51
CA ALA A 133 1.74 -0.76 0.71
C ALA A 133 2.09 -2.21 0.40
N TYR A 134 3.09 -2.74 1.09
CA TYR A 134 3.47 -4.14 1.04
C TYR A 134 3.38 -4.73 2.47
N GLY A 135 2.52 -5.71 2.66
CA GLY A 135 2.33 -6.40 3.94
C GLY A 135 0.87 -6.44 4.38
N ASN A 136 0.60 -6.26 5.68
CA ASN A 136 -0.73 -6.52 6.23
C ASN A 136 -1.24 -5.38 7.12
N THR A 137 -2.53 -5.06 7.00
CA THR A 137 -3.21 -4.08 7.86
C THR A 137 -2.53 -2.70 7.84
N CYS A 138 -2.01 -2.28 6.68
CA CYS A 138 -1.43 -0.94 6.51
C CYS A 138 -2.52 0.07 6.11
N LEU A 139 -2.55 1.23 6.75
CA LEU A 139 -3.35 2.40 6.39
C LEU A 139 -2.42 3.49 5.85
N VAL A 140 -2.52 3.82 4.56
CA VAL A 140 -1.64 4.78 3.87
C VAL A 140 -2.46 5.92 3.30
N GLU A 141 -2.65 6.98 4.09
CA GLU A 141 -3.47 8.14 3.72
C GLU A 141 -2.65 9.29 3.12
N GLY A 142 -1.37 9.40 3.46
CA GLY A 142 -0.45 10.36 2.86
C GLY A 142 -0.14 10.02 1.40
N ALA A 143 0.05 11.05 0.56
CA ALA A 143 0.39 10.87 -0.85
C ALA A 143 1.89 10.53 -1.03
N GLN A 144 2.21 9.79 -2.10
CA GLN A 144 3.57 9.42 -2.49
C GLN A 144 4.33 8.68 -1.39
N CYS A 145 3.61 7.85 -0.63
CA CYS A 145 4.14 7.14 0.52
C CYS A 145 4.44 5.67 0.21
N TYR A 146 5.37 5.11 0.97
CA TYR A 146 5.76 3.71 0.89
C TYR A 146 5.65 3.06 2.27
N ALA A 147 4.75 2.08 2.40
CA ALA A 147 4.56 1.29 3.61
C ALA A 147 5.04 -0.16 3.39
N PHE A 148 5.92 -0.67 4.25
CA PHE A 148 6.44 -2.05 4.16
C PHE A 148 6.40 -2.74 5.52
N GLY A 149 5.39 -3.57 5.80
CA GLY A 149 5.29 -4.22 7.10
C GLY A 149 3.89 -4.62 7.55
N LEU A 150 3.68 -4.65 8.85
CA LEU A 150 2.42 -5.07 9.49
C LEU A 150 1.94 -3.94 10.42
N GLU A 151 0.65 -3.61 10.33
CA GLU A 151 -0.01 -2.62 11.20
C GLU A 151 0.69 -1.25 11.13
N LEU A 152 0.84 -0.73 9.91
CA LEU A 152 1.43 0.59 9.67
C LEU A 152 0.35 1.64 9.44
N GLU A 153 0.54 2.84 9.96
CA GLU A 153 -0.36 3.97 9.71
C GLU A 153 0.44 5.20 9.26
N ILE A 154 0.11 5.73 8.07
CA ILE A 154 0.69 6.94 7.49
C ILE A 154 -0.45 7.95 7.35
N ALA A 155 -0.42 9.00 8.18
CA ALA A 155 -1.50 9.97 8.28
C ALA A 155 -1.66 10.81 6.99
N PRO A 156 -2.83 11.44 6.73
CA PRO A 156 -3.16 12.09 5.46
C PRO A 156 -2.20 13.20 5.02
N THR A 157 -1.56 13.89 5.98
CA THR A 157 -0.62 14.98 5.72
C THR A 157 0.82 14.52 5.55
N SER A 158 1.10 13.21 5.60
CA SER A 158 2.46 12.66 5.70
C SER A 158 3.13 12.39 4.35
N SER A 159 3.03 13.34 3.41
CA SER A 159 3.47 13.11 2.03
C SER A 159 4.95 12.73 1.93
N TYR A 160 5.31 11.93 0.92
CA TYR A 160 6.69 11.51 0.64
C TYR A 160 7.38 10.70 1.74
N SER A 161 6.62 10.03 2.60
CA SER A 161 7.18 9.27 3.71
C SER A 161 7.40 7.80 3.39
N PHE A 162 8.48 7.24 3.95
CA PHE A 162 8.76 5.81 3.94
C PHE A 162 8.57 5.25 5.36
N VAL A 163 7.75 4.21 5.50
CA VAL A 163 7.47 3.57 6.79
C VAL A 163 7.64 2.05 6.65
N GLY A 164 8.48 1.46 7.49
CA GLY A 164 8.72 0.03 7.51
C GLY A 164 8.70 -0.58 8.91
N GLY A 165 8.25 -1.83 8.99
CA GLY A 165 8.33 -2.65 10.21
C GLY A 165 6.98 -3.05 10.81
N HIS A 166 6.75 -2.78 12.09
CA HIS A 166 5.57 -3.26 12.83
C HIS A 166 4.97 -2.19 13.74
N GLU A 167 3.64 -1.98 13.71
CA GLU A 167 2.94 -1.06 14.63
C GLU A 167 3.52 0.37 14.60
N CYS A 168 3.90 0.88 13.42
CA CYS A 168 4.46 2.22 13.29
C CYS A 168 3.40 3.23 12.85
N TYR A 169 3.40 4.41 13.46
CA TYR A 169 2.56 5.55 13.12
C TYR A 169 3.44 6.72 12.64
N THR A 170 3.13 7.28 11.49
CA THR A 170 3.83 8.45 10.94
C THR A 170 2.83 9.56 10.61
N ASN A 171 3.01 10.71 11.24
CA ASN A 171 2.33 11.96 10.92
C ASN A 171 3.38 13.04 10.65
N SER A 172 4.07 12.89 9.53
CA SER A 172 5.23 13.68 9.18
C SER A 172 5.47 13.67 7.67
N GLU A 173 5.86 14.81 7.09
CA GLU A 173 6.24 14.90 5.68
C GLU A 173 7.72 14.55 5.45
N GLU A 174 8.02 13.91 4.32
CA GLU A 174 9.38 13.59 3.86
C GLU A 174 10.18 12.77 4.89
N SER A 175 9.51 11.89 5.63
CA SER A 175 10.09 11.18 6.78
C SER A 175 10.46 9.73 6.48
N TYR A 176 11.35 9.19 7.31
CA TYR A 176 11.79 7.80 7.23
C TYR A 176 11.59 7.12 8.59
N THR A 177 10.64 6.20 8.68
CA THR A 177 10.34 5.44 9.90
C THR A 177 10.67 3.97 9.69
N LEU A 178 11.53 3.37 10.51
CA LEU A 178 11.89 1.95 10.37
C LEU A 178 12.09 1.25 11.72
N GLY A 179 11.20 0.33 12.07
CA GLY A 179 11.32 -0.42 13.33
C GLY A 179 10.01 -0.97 13.87
N LYS A 180 9.84 -0.94 15.20
CA LYS A 180 8.62 -1.41 15.86
C LYS A 180 8.07 -0.39 16.84
N GLY A 181 6.76 -0.15 16.80
CA GLY A 181 6.08 0.74 17.75
C GLY A 181 6.50 2.21 17.62
N LEU A 182 7.06 2.60 16.47
CA LEU A 182 7.60 3.94 16.28
C LEU A 182 6.48 4.94 16.01
N LYS A 183 6.65 6.16 16.52
CA LYS A 183 5.76 7.30 16.31
C LYS A 183 6.57 8.50 15.83
N THR A 184 6.44 8.82 14.56
CA THR A 184 7.21 9.88 13.88
C THR A 184 6.32 11.08 13.61
N TYR A 185 6.73 12.26 14.08
CA TYR A 185 5.94 13.49 13.97
C TYR A 185 6.72 14.63 13.29
N GLY A 186 8.04 14.68 13.40
CA GLY A 186 8.83 15.77 12.86
C GLY A 186 8.97 15.67 11.35
N ASN A 187 8.59 16.70 10.59
CA ASN A 187 8.88 16.75 9.15
C ASN A 187 10.37 16.56 8.89
N ARG A 188 10.70 15.69 7.93
CA ARG A 188 12.06 15.23 7.56
C ARG A 188 12.79 14.45 8.65
N GLU A 189 12.08 13.95 9.65
CA GLU A 189 12.65 13.10 10.70
C GLU A 189 12.99 11.71 10.13
N THR A 190 14.19 11.23 10.43
CA THR A 190 14.54 9.81 10.32
C THR A 190 14.44 9.18 11.70
N ASN A 191 13.49 8.28 11.90
CA ASN A 191 13.22 7.63 13.18
C ASN A 191 13.32 6.10 13.05
N ILE A 192 14.21 5.49 13.82
CA ILE A 192 14.48 4.05 13.73
C ILE A 192 14.47 3.38 15.11
N GLY A 193 14.37 2.05 15.15
CA GLY A 193 14.51 1.26 16.38
C GLY A 193 13.18 0.83 17.00
N PHE A 194 13.03 0.97 18.32
CA PHE A 194 11.88 0.47 19.07
C PHE A 194 11.26 1.55 19.95
N TYR A 195 9.93 1.71 19.89
CA TYR A 195 9.14 2.52 20.82
C TYR A 195 9.81 3.84 21.22
N ASN A 196 10.09 4.72 20.25
CA ASN A 196 10.67 6.04 20.50
C ASN A 196 9.76 6.90 21.37
N THR A 197 10.35 7.88 22.06
CA THR A 197 9.53 8.84 22.82
C THR A 197 8.73 9.73 21.89
N GLU A 198 7.55 10.14 22.33
CA GLU A 198 6.66 11.03 21.58
C GLU A 198 7.00 12.50 21.87
N TYR A 199 6.78 13.37 20.89
CA TYR A 199 6.87 14.81 21.08
C TYR A 199 5.96 15.52 20.08
N THR A 200 5.57 16.76 20.39
CA THR A 200 4.81 17.60 19.47
C THR A 200 5.77 18.50 18.71
N PRO A 201 5.95 18.34 17.39
CA PRO A 201 6.80 19.20 16.59
C PRO A 201 6.21 20.61 16.51
N THR A 202 7.09 21.59 16.36
CA THR A 202 6.75 23.01 16.19
C THR A 202 7.12 23.53 14.81
N SER A 203 7.63 22.67 13.92
CA SER A 203 8.18 23.03 12.61
C SER A 203 9.36 24.00 12.71
N THR A 204 10.12 23.93 13.81
CA THR A 204 11.29 24.77 14.06
C THR A 204 12.56 23.93 14.22
N ASP A 205 13.69 24.59 14.44
CA ASP A 205 14.98 23.93 14.63
C ASP A 205 15.04 23.04 15.90
N THR A 206 14.04 23.16 16.77
CA THR A 206 13.89 22.32 17.98
C THR A 206 13.21 20.97 17.71
N ASP A 207 12.76 20.72 16.48
CA ASP A 207 12.25 19.41 16.08
C ASP A 207 13.38 18.41 15.86
N ARG A 208 13.04 17.13 15.96
CA ARG A 208 13.95 16.05 15.60
C ARG A 208 14.25 16.05 14.11
N LEU A 209 15.50 15.73 13.80
CA LEU A 209 15.98 15.40 12.46
C LEU A 209 16.31 13.91 12.37
N PHE A 210 16.90 13.34 13.43
CA PHE A 210 17.23 11.93 13.50
C PHE A 210 17.01 11.38 14.91
N ASN A 211 16.41 10.20 15.01
CA ASN A 211 16.09 9.58 16.29
C ASN A 211 16.28 8.05 16.25
N ILE A 212 16.80 7.50 17.34
CA ILE A 212 16.88 6.05 17.58
C ILE A 212 16.06 5.74 18.83
N GLY A 213 14.91 5.09 18.66
CA GLY A 213 14.10 4.55 19.75
C GLY A 213 14.74 3.30 20.37
N MET A 214 14.65 3.19 21.69
CA MET A 214 15.03 2.01 22.47
C MET A 214 14.01 1.65 23.56
N GLY A 215 12.77 2.08 23.39
CA GLY A 215 11.69 1.73 24.31
C GLY A 215 11.33 0.24 24.25
N ILE A 216 10.60 -0.20 25.27
CA ILE A 216 10.20 -1.61 25.44
C ILE A 216 8.79 -1.85 24.89
N ASP A 217 7.89 -0.91 25.16
CA ASP A 217 6.47 -0.93 24.80
C ASP A 217 5.90 0.51 24.79
N ASP A 218 4.60 0.65 24.55
CA ASP A 218 3.91 1.95 24.52
C ASP A 218 3.97 2.73 25.84
N ALA A 219 4.06 2.03 26.98
CA ALA A 219 4.16 2.66 28.30
C ALA A 219 5.61 3.05 28.64
N ASN A 220 6.58 2.37 28.04
CA ASN A 220 8.01 2.48 28.34
C ASN A 220 8.79 2.94 27.11
N ARG A 221 8.36 4.05 26.52
CA ARG A 221 9.02 4.68 25.37
C ARG A 221 10.33 5.36 25.78
N ALA A 222 11.38 5.17 24.99
CA ALA A 222 12.71 5.75 25.24
C ALA A 222 13.47 5.98 23.95
N ASP A 223 14.42 6.93 23.95
CA ASP A 223 15.33 7.18 22.84
C ASP A 223 16.77 6.92 23.28
N ALA A 224 17.55 6.21 22.46
CA ALA A 224 18.98 5.98 22.59
C ALA A 224 19.82 7.13 22.00
N LEU A 225 19.26 7.89 21.07
CA LEU A 225 19.91 9.03 20.44
C LEU A 225 18.84 9.93 19.82
N THR A 226 18.98 11.23 20.01
CA THR A 226 18.18 12.23 19.29
C THR A 226 19.08 13.34 18.76
N ILE A 227 18.95 13.66 17.48
CA ILE A 227 19.58 14.81 16.83
C ILE A 227 18.46 15.75 16.38
N TYR A 228 18.54 17.00 16.77
CA TYR A 228 17.59 18.04 16.39
C TYR A 228 17.98 18.72 15.08
N LYS A 229 17.05 19.43 14.44
CA LYS A 229 17.29 20.20 13.22
C LYS A 229 18.37 21.29 13.40
N THR A 230 18.57 21.80 14.62
CA THR A 230 19.73 22.64 14.99
C THR A 230 21.10 21.96 14.82
N GLY A 231 21.15 20.63 14.72
CA GLY A 231 22.36 19.83 14.85
C GLY A 231 22.74 19.50 16.30
N TYR A 232 21.94 19.94 17.28
CA TYR A 232 22.16 19.55 18.68
C TYR A 232 21.90 18.05 18.85
N ILE A 233 22.85 17.35 19.48
CA ILE A 233 22.74 15.94 19.82
C ILE A 233 22.38 15.84 21.30
N LYS A 234 21.29 15.14 21.63
CA LYS A 234 20.89 14.84 23.00
C LYS A 234 21.59 13.55 23.46
N PRO A 235 22.60 13.62 24.35
CA PRO A 235 23.24 12.42 24.88
C PRO A 235 22.30 11.68 25.83
N VAL A 236 22.37 10.34 25.80
CA VAL A 236 21.57 9.45 26.65
C VAL A 236 22.27 9.04 27.93
N ILE A 237 23.60 9.14 27.97
CA ILE A 237 24.40 8.98 29.17
C ILE A 237 24.73 10.38 29.69
N PRO A 238 24.58 10.67 31.00
CA PRO A 238 25.20 11.86 31.57
C PRO A 238 26.71 11.75 31.33
N ILE A 239 27.24 12.50 30.36
CA ILE A 239 28.68 12.65 30.21
C ILE A 239 29.15 13.40 31.45
N TYR A 240 29.74 12.67 32.40
CA TYR A 240 30.36 13.28 33.56
C TYR A 240 31.58 14.07 33.06
N ILE A 241 31.67 15.36 33.43
CA ILE A 241 32.80 16.26 33.13
C ILE A 241 34.16 15.60 33.44
N SER A 242 34.21 14.71 34.43
CA SER A 242 35.41 13.98 34.83
C SER A 242 35.98 13.06 33.73
N GLU A 243 35.16 12.51 32.84
CA GLU A 243 35.63 11.62 31.76
C GLU A 243 36.18 12.41 30.56
N VAL A 244 35.68 13.61 30.32
CA VAL A 244 36.13 14.51 29.24
C VAL A 244 37.47 15.17 29.58
N LEU A 245 37.68 15.55 30.85
CA LEU A 245 38.94 16.15 31.31
C LEU A 245 40.12 15.17 31.31
N ALA A 246 39.87 13.86 31.38
CA ALA A 246 40.94 12.85 31.43
C ALA A 246 41.58 12.55 30.07
N ASN A 247 40.92 12.90 28.95
CA ASN A 247 41.33 12.49 27.59
C ASN A 247 41.40 13.65 26.58
N ALA A 248 41.36 14.91 27.01
CA ALA A 248 41.45 16.06 26.11
C ALA A 248 42.90 16.26 25.62
N ASP A 249 43.14 16.08 24.32
CA ASP A 249 44.40 16.49 23.67
C ASP A 249 44.41 18.03 23.48
N PRO A 250 45.33 18.76 24.14
CA PRO A 250 45.40 20.22 24.06
C PRO A 250 45.69 20.76 22.66
N SER A 251 46.17 19.93 21.73
CA SER A 251 46.58 20.33 20.38
C SER A 251 45.44 20.36 19.36
N LEU A 252 44.28 19.76 19.68
CA LEU A 252 43.12 19.70 18.78
C LEU A 252 42.12 20.86 18.97
N LEU A 253 42.48 21.86 19.79
CA LEU A 253 41.67 23.04 20.16
C LEU A 253 41.51 24.10 19.05
N SER A 254 41.58 23.74 17.77
CA SER A 254 41.29 24.67 16.66
C SER A 254 39.80 24.73 16.28
N GLY A 255 38.93 23.97 16.94
CA GLY A 255 37.47 24.12 16.87
C GLY A 255 36.93 24.46 18.26
N CYS A 256 36.39 25.67 18.43
CA CYS A 256 36.06 26.23 19.73
C CYS A 256 35.04 25.36 20.50
N LEU A 257 35.46 24.80 21.64
CA LEU A 257 34.56 24.32 22.69
C LEU A 257 33.81 25.52 23.27
N TYR A 258 32.49 25.54 23.19
CA TYR A 258 31.67 26.48 23.97
C TYR A 258 31.15 25.78 25.22
N GLY A 259 31.66 26.20 26.38
CA GLY A 259 31.04 25.87 27.66
C GLY A 259 29.82 26.75 27.89
N LEU A 260 28.66 26.14 28.15
CA LEU A 260 27.48 26.86 28.64
C LEU A 260 27.34 26.60 30.15
N GLN A 261 26.86 27.60 30.89
CA GLN A 261 26.63 27.51 32.34
C GLN A 261 25.82 26.26 32.71
N GLY A 262 26.30 25.48 33.69
CA GLY A 262 25.61 24.29 34.22
C GLY A 262 25.95 22.97 33.52
N ASP A 263 27.24 22.64 33.43
CA ASP A 263 27.76 21.32 33.02
C ASP A 263 27.37 20.80 31.63
N ARG A 264 27.21 21.69 30.63
CA ARG A 264 26.88 21.31 29.24
C ARG A 264 28.00 21.67 28.26
N VAL A 265 28.32 20.73 27.36
CA VAL A 265 29.28 20.90 26.26
C VAL A 265 28.62 20.53 24.93
N ILE A 266 28.84 21.32 23.89
CA ILE A 266 28.46 21.01 22.50
C ILE A 266 29.74 20.92 21.66
N TYR A 267 29.87 19.84 20.87
CA TYR A 267 30.89 19.71 19.84
C TYR A 267 30.30 20.17 18.50
N ARG A 268 30.81 21.27 17.94
CA ARG A 268 30.57 21.65 16.54
C ARG A 268 31.87 21.46 15.77
N LYS A 269 31.91 20.52 14.83
CA LYS A 269 33.01 20.44 13.85
C LYS A 269 32.76 21.54 12.79
N PRO A 270 33.80 22.25 12.31
CA PRO A 270 33.65 23.30 11.29
C PRO A 270 32.94 22.83 10.03
#